data_AF-A0A7H8S8G6-F1
#
_entry.id   AF-A0A7H8S8G6-F1
#
_cell.length_a   1.000
_cell.length_b   1.000
_cell.length_c   1.000
_cell.angle_alpha   90.00
_cell.angle_beta   90.00
_cell.angle_gamma   90.00
#
_symmetry.space_group_name_H-M   'P 1'
#
loop_
_entity.id
_entity.type
_entity.pdbx_description
1 polymer ?
#
loop_
_entity_poly.entity_id
_entity_poly.type
_entity_poly.pdbx_seq_one_letter_code
_entity_poly.pdbx_strand_id
1 'polypeptide(L)'
;MPADKYDHAVNNASLVITHGGTGAIIKALKAHKQVVAIPRREKYGEHSDDHQLQIVDFFSGNGYVIKVDDVSELEGSIQSLFENPIKKRFKGKGNIIEIIDDFIKI
;
A
#
# COMPACT_ATOMS: atom_id res chain seq x y z
N MET A 1 16.57 7.34 -3.12
CA MET A 1 17.10 6.24 -3.94
C MET A 1 16.68 6.47 -5.39
N PRO A 2 17.55 6.24 -6.39
CA PRO A 2 17.15 6.31 -7.80
C PRO A 2 15.98 5.37 -8.12
N ALA A 3 15.12 5.76 -9.07
CA ALA A 3 13.88 5.02 -9.39
C ALA A 3 14.16 3.55 -9.77
N ASP A 4 15.19 3.31 -10.59
CA ASP A 4 15.52 1.96 -11.07
C ASP A 4 15.96 1.04 -9.94
N LYS A 5 16.73 1.58 -8.97
CA LYS A 5 17.14 0.83 -7.77
C LYS A 5 15.95 0.51 -6.87
N TYR A 6 14.99 1.44 -6.75
CA TYR A 6 13.74 1.19 -6.03
C TYR A 6 12.94 0.06 -6.66
N ASP A 7 12.76 0.12 -7.98
CA ASP A 7 11.95 -0.86 -8.70
C ASP A 7 12.61 -2.24 -8.69
N HIS A 8 13.93 -2.30 -8.83
CA HIS A 8 14.67 -3.54 -8.64
C HIS A 8 14.49 -4.12 -7.23
N ALA A 9 14.61 -3.28 -6.18
CA ALA A 9 14.43 -3.74 -4.80
C ALA A 9 13.01 -4.27 -4.55
N VAL A 10 11.98 -3.54 -5.00
CA VAL A 10 10.58 -3.96 -4.85
C VAL A 10 10.33 -5.26 -5.60
N ASN A 11 10.81 -5.38 -6.84
CA ASN A 11 10.61 -6.58 -7.66
C ASN A 11 11.29 -7.83 -7.09
N ASN A 12 12.39 -7.69 -6.35
CA ASN A 12 13.07 -8.80 -5.69
C ASN A 12 12.58 -9.05 -4.25
N ALA A 13 11.81 -8.14 -3.66
CA ALA A 13 11.27 -8.32 -2.33
C ALA A 13 10.15 -9.38 -2.30
N SER A 14 10.08 -10.13 -1.19
CA SER A 14 8.94 -10.99 -0.86
C SER A 14 7.86 -10.23 -0.09
N LEU A 15 8.27 -9.21 0.67
CA LEU A 15 7.43 -8.37 1.53
C LEU A 15 7.92 -6.92 1.44
N VAL A 16 6.99 -5.98 1.35
CA VAL A 16 7.25 -4.54 1.44
C VAL A 16 6.61 -4.00 2.72
N ILE A 17 7.40 -3.33 3.55
CA ILE A 17 6.93 -2.63 4.75
C ILE A 17 7.02 -1.13 4.49
N THR A 18 5.93 -0.38 4.68
CA THR A 18 5.87 1.05 4.36
C THR A 18 5.05 1.83 5.38
N HIS A 19 5.34 3.12 5.57
CA HIS A 19 4.65 3.99 6.53
C HIS A 19 3.31 4.56 6.04
N GLY A 20 2.77 4.05 4.93
CA GLY A 20 1.49 4.52 4.39
C GLY A 20 1.57 5.44 3.17
N GLY A 21 2.78 5.74 2.66
CA GLY A 21 2.92 6.54 1.45
C GLY A 21 2.17 5.92 0.25
N THR A 22 1.16 6.62 -0.28
CA THR A 22 0.25 6.13 -1.33
C THR A 22 0.97 5.52 -2.52
N GLY A 23 2.00 6.21 -3.03
CA GLY A 23 2.78 5.74 -4.17
C GLY A 23 3.52 4.44 -3.88
N ALA A 24 4.05 4.27 -2.66
CA ALA A 24 4.76 3.06 -2.26
C ALA A 24 3.81 1.86 -2.17
N ILE A 25 2.63 2.03 -1.57
CA ILE A 25 1.61 0.98 -1.48
C ILE A 25 1.17 0.55 -2.89
N ILE A 26 0.76 1.50 -3.73
CA ILE A 26 0.26 1.19 -5.07
C ILE A 26 1.34 0.50 -5.91
N LYS A 27 2.61 0.96 -5.84
CA LYS A 27 3.70 0.37 -6.60
C LYS A 27 4.00 -1.06 -6.15
N ALA A 28 4.02 -1.32 -4.85
CA ALA A 28 4.19 -2.66 -4.30
C ALA A 28 3.04 -3.62 -4.68
N LEU A 29 1.79 -3.13 -4.60
CA LEU A 29 0.60 -3.90 -4.99
C LEU A 29 0.57 -4.22 -6.49
N LYS A 30 0.96 -3.26 -7.35
CA LYS A 30 1.12 -3.48 -8.81
C LYS A 30 2.23 -4.49 -9.12
N ALA A 31 3.29 -4.51 -8.33
CA ALA A 31 4.36 -5.52 -8.40
C ALA A 31 3.98 -6.86 -7.74
N HIS A 32 2.72 -7.04 -7.34
CA HIS A 32 2.18 -8.25 -6.71
C HIS A 32 2.90 -8.67 -5.42
N LYS A 33 3.37 -7.70 -4.66
CA LYS A 33 4.08 -7.94 -3.40
C LYS A 33 3.11 -8.03 -2.24
N GLN A 34 3.48 -8.81 -1.24
CA GLN A 34 2.85 -8.74 0.08
C GLN A 34 3.22 -7.39 0.70
N VAL A 35 2.27 -6.72 1.34
CA VAL A 35 2.46 -5.36 1.86
C VAL A 35 1.98 -5.29 3.30
N VAL A 36 2.84 -4.74 4.16
CA VAL A 36 2.49 -4.30 5.51
C VAL A 36 2.62 -2.78 5.56
N ALA A 37 1.56 -2.11 5.98
CA ALA A 37 1.51 -0.66 6.09
C ALA A 37 1.36 -0.21 7.54
N ILE A 38 2.24 0.69 7.98
CA ILE A 38 2.28 1.25 9.33
C ILE A 38 1.97 2.74 9.23
N PRO A 39 0.69 3.17 9.27
CA PRO A 39 0.35 4.58 9.10
C PRO A 39 0.93 5.42 10.24
N ARG A 40 1.48 6.58 9.90
CA ARG A 40 1.86 7.58 10.91
C ARG A 40 0.60 8.04 11.65
N ARG A 41 0.70 8.20 12.97
CA ARG A 41 -0.42 8.66 13.81
C ARG A 41 -0.17 10.05 14.36
N GLU A 42 -1.24 10.86 14.41
CA GLU A 42 -1.25 12.15 15.13
C GLU A 42 -0.85 12.03 16.60
N LYS A 43 -1.14 10.89 17.25
CA LYS A 43 -0.81 10.64 18.67
C LYS A 43 0.70 10.78 19.00
N TYR A 44 1.58 10.69 17.99
CA TYR A 44 3.02 10.87 18.13
C TYR A 44 3.52 12.25 17.66
N GLY A 45 2.62 13.16 17.27
CA GLY A 45 2.95 14.49 16.78
C GLY A 45 3.61 14.51 15.39
N GLU A 46 3.54 13.41 14.62
CA GLU A 46 4.31 13.23 13.39
C GLU A 46 3.66 13.82 12.12
N HIS A 47 2.33 14.01 12.04
CA HIS A 47 1.65 14.70 10.92
C HIS A 47 0.13 14.88 11.10
N SER A 48 -0.45 15.89 10.41
CA SER A 48 -1.89 16.25 10.31
C SER A 48 -2.59 15.82 9.00
N ASP A 49 -2.12 14.76 8.32
CA ASP A 49 -2.63 14.40 6.99
C ASP A 49 -3.37 13.04 6.98
N ASP A 50 -4.67 13.11 7.28
CA ASP A 50 -5.61 11.97 7.37
C ASP A 50 -5.70 11.13 6.07
N HIS A 51 -5.28 11.68 4.93
CA HIS A 51 -5.41 11.02 3.64
C HIS A 51 -4.55 9.75 3.51
N GLN A 52 -3.39 9.69 4.17
CA GLN A 52 -2.57 8.46 4.15
C GLN A 52 -3.24 7.34 4.94
N LEU A 53 -3.87 7.69 6.07
CA LEU A 53 -4.61 6.74 6.89
C LEU A 53 -5.79 6.16 6.12
N GLN A 54 -6.56 7.01 5.44
CA GLN A 54 -7.69 6.59 4.60
C GLN A 54 -7.28 5.58 3.52
N ILE A 55 -6.09 5.75 2.93
CA ILE A 55 -5.58 4.87 1.88
C ILE A 55 -5.16 3.53 2.46
N VAL A 56 -4.45 3.54 3.59
CA VAL A 56 -4.10 2.31 4.31
C VAL A 56 -5.36 1.55 4.73
N ASP A 57 -6.35 2.26 5.29
CA ASP A 57 -7.63 1.69 5.70
C ASP A 57 -8.42 1.12 4.52
N PHE A 58 -8.45 1.83 3.39
CA PHE A 58 -9.09 1.35 2.17
C PHE A 58 -8.45 0.04 1.70
N PHE A 59 -7.12 0.00 1.56
CA PHE A 59 -6.44 -1.20 1.07
C PHE A 59 -6.50 -2.36 2.06
N SER A 60 -6.40 -2.07 3.35
CA SER A 60 -6.51 -3.08 4.42
C SER A 60 -7.93 -3.63 4.53
N GLY A 61 -8.95 -2.77 4.57
CA GLY A 61 -10.35 -3.17 4.60
C GLY A 61 -10.79 -3.95 3.36
N ASN A 62 -10.11 -3.73 2.23
CA ASN A 62 -10.30 -4.53 1.02
C ASN A 62 -9.40 -5.78 0.95
N GLY A 63 -8.59 -6.08 1.98
CA GLY A 63 -7.76 -7.28 2.04
C GLY A 63 -6.60 -7.31 1.03
N TYR A 64 -6.05 -6.13 0.67
CA TYR A 64 -4.87 -6.02 -0.18
C TYR A 64 -3.56 -5.83 0.61
N VAL A 65 -3.66 -5.28 1.82
CA VAL A 65 -2.54 -4.87 2.66
C VAL A 65 -2.84 -5.29 4.09
N ILE A 66 -1.83 -5.60 4.90
CA ILE A 66 -1.98 -5.68 6.36
C ILE A 66 -1.64 -4.33 6.97
N LYS A 67 -2.60 -3.71 7.63
CA LYS A 67 -2.37 -2.53 8.45
C LYS A 67 -1.83 -2.95 9.82
N VAL A 68 -0.76 -2.28 10.25
CA VAL A 68 -0.15 -2.44 11.57
C VAL A 68 -0.18 -1.09 12.26
N ASP A 69 -0.92 -1.02 13.35
CA ASP A 69 -1.19 0.25 14.04
C ASP A 69 -0.15 0.60 15.09
N ASP A 70 0.50 -0.41 15.66
CA ASP A 70 1.63 -0.28 16.56
C ASP A 70 2.78 -1.16 16.09
N VAL A 71 4.00 -0.64 16.15
CA VAL A 71 5.20 -1.39 15.75
C VAL A 71 5.40 -2.63 16.61
N SER A 72 4.88 -2.66 17.85
CA SER A 72 4.89 -3.86 18.69
C SER A 72 4.14 -5.05 18.07
N GLU A 73 3.19 -4.80 17.17
CA GLU A 73 2.37 -5.83 16.51
C GLU A 73 2.98 -6.29 15.17
N LEU A 74 4.07 -5.65 14.73
CA LEU A 74 4.66 -5.86 13.41
C LEU A 74 5.15 -7.29 13.24
N GLU A 75 5.84 -7.84 14.22
CA GLU A 75 6.39 -9.20 14.17
C GLU A 75 5.28 -10.24 13.96
N GLY A 76 4.25 -10.22 14.81
CA GLY A 76 3.11 -11.15 14.69
C GLY A 76 2.36 -10.99 13.37
N SER A 77 2.26 -9.76 12.85
CA SER A 77 1.63 -9.49 11.56
C SER A 77 2.44 -10.06 10.39
N ILE A 78 3.77 -9.95 10.43
CA ILE A 78 4.65 -10.53 9.42
C ILE A 78 4.56 -12.05 9.45
N GLN A 79 4.59 -12.67 10.64
CA GLN A 79 4.50 -14.12 10.78
C GLN A 79 3.17 -14.65 10.25
N SER A 80 2.05 -14.01 10.64
CA SER A 80 0.71 -14.34 10.15
C SER A 80 0.61 -14.25 8.63
N LEU A 81 1.29 -13.27 8.02
CA LEU A 81 1.32 -13.06 6.57
C LEU A 81 2.13 -14.15 5.83
N PHE A 82 3.20 -14.67 6.44
CA PHE A 82 3.93 -15.80 5.88
C PHE A 82 3.13 -17.10 5.97
N GLU A 83 2.38 -17.31 7.05
CA GLU A 83 1.50 -18.47 7.21
C GLU A 83 0.29 -18.39 6.27
N ASN A 84 -0.31 -17.20 6.15
CA ASN A 84 -1.50 -16.95 5.34
C ASN A 84 -1.30 -15.75 4.39
N PRO A 85 -0.59 -15.95 3.26
CA PRO A 85 -0.34 -14.87 2.31
C PRO A 85 -1.62 -14.30 1.69
N ILE A 86 -1.63 -12.98 1.48
CA ILE A 86 -2.70 -12.30 0.75
C ILE A 86 -2.72 -12.83 -0.68
N LYS A 87 -3.82 -13.48 -1.06
CA LYS A 87 -4.05 -14.00 -2.42
C LYS A 87 -4.67 -12.96 -3.36
N LYS A 88 -5.27 -11.91 -2.80
CA LYS A 88 -5.98 -10.88 -3.56
C LYS A 88 -4.98 -10.01 -4.34
N ARG A 89 -5.18 -9.90 -5.66
CA ARG A 89 -4.31 -9.10 -6.53
C ARG A 89 -4.93 -7.76 -6.87
N PHE A 90 -4.16 -6.70 -6.69
CA PHE A 90 -4.57 -5.37 -7.14
C PHE A 90 -4.43 -5.26 -8.65
N LYS A 91 -5.55 -5.04 -9.35
CA LYS A 91 -5.57 -4.90 -10.82
C LYS A 91 -5.60 -3.44 -11.29
N GLY A 92 -5.61 -2.47 -10.37
CA GLY A 92 -5.51 -1.03 -10.64
C GLY A 92 -6.17 -0.60 -11.95
N LYS A 93 -7.50 -0.79 -12.07
CA LYS A 93 -8.25 -0.22 -13.19
C LYS A 93 -8.68 1.18 -12.82
N GLY A 94 -8.11 2.17 -13.48
CA GLY A 94 -8.61 3.54 -13.43
C GLY A 94 -9.22 3.85 -14.78
N ASN A 95 -10.52 4.12 -14.82
CA ASN A 95 -11.22 4.49 -16.06
C ASN A 95 -11.11 5.99 -16.33
N ILE A 96 -10.08 6.66 -15.77
CA ILE A 96 -9.96 8.11 -15.83
C ILE A 96 -9.80 8.61 -17.28
N ILE A 97 -9.11 7.82 -18.12
CA ILE A 97 -8.96 8.14 -19.55
C ILE A 97 -10.32 8.06 -20.24
N GLU A 98 -11.10 7.01 -19.99
CA GLU A 98 -12.46 6.85 -20.56
C GLU A 98 -13.38 7.99 -20.11
N ILE A 99 -13.33 8.38 -18.83
CA ILE A 99 -14.12 9.49 -18.27
C ILE A 99 -13.71 10.84 -18.90
N ILE A 100 -12.41 11.08 -19.09
CA ILE A 100 -11.92 12.30 -19.73
C ILE A 100 -12.32 12.33 -21.21
N ASP A 101 -12.20 11.21 -21.93
CA ASP A 101 -12.62 11.10 -23.33
C ASP A 101 -14.11 11.38 -23.49
N ASP A 102 -14.96 10.86 -22.59
CA ASP A 102 -16.40 11.12 -22.60
C ASP A 102 -16.73 12.59 -22.28
N PHE A 103 -15.96 13.24 -21.41
CA PHE A 103 -16.12 14.66 -21.09
C PHE A 103 -15.70 15.59 -22.24
N ILE A 104 -14.63 15.27 -22.96
CA ILE A 104 -14.12 16.09 -24.08
C ILE A 104 -14.97 15.92 -25.35
N LYS A 105 -15.70 14.80 -25.49
CA LYS A 105 -16.63 14.57 -26.61
C LYS A 105 -17.94 15.37 -26.52
N ILE A 106 -18.05 16.28 -25.56
CA ILE A 106 -19.07 17.35 -25.52
C ILE A 106 -18.75 18.41 -26.57
#